data_AF-A0A544YSX9-F1
#
_entry.id   AF-A0A544YSX9-F1
#
_cell.length_a   1.000
_cell.length_b   1.000
_cell.length_c   1.000
_cell.angle_alpha   90.00
_cell.angle_beta   90.00
_cell.angle_gamma   90.00
#
_symmetry.space_group_name_H-M   'P 1'
#
loop_
_entity.id
_entity.type
_entity.pdbx_description
1 polymer ?
#
loop_
_entity_poly.entity_id
_entity_poly.type
_entity_poly.pdbx_seq_one_letter_code
_entity_poly.pdbx_strand_id
1 'polypeptide(L)'
;MDLFDIDPEHLRRSNDGDGEWWDRLIANSPLWSSDGSSARDPFPIIGLESQQRASLAEAEAEAEGDTDSDTDGSAGGGAPGAGQGKGRSSWVVVGSVREVAQELALVPLPDDVDVCLAEAEELLFARDRITCALADRVGRVHATGQAKEHGHASTRSWLRTAGGMTVGGAGRLLMLGAELPRLPVVREKFAVGELAAGVVEAICAAVAGLTDENAALAEPILVELAG
;
A
#
# COMPACT_ATOMS: atom_id res chain seq x y z
N MET A 1 -38.43 25.90 20.78
CA MET A 1 -37.63 24.71 21.11
C MET A 1 -38.61 23.59 21.34
N ASP A 2 -38.56 22.58 20.47
CA ASP A 2 -38.68 21.16 20.79
C ASP A 2 -38.62 20.40 19.45
N LEU A 3 -37.40 19.95 19.14
CA LEU A 3 -37.06 18.97 18.12
C LEU A 3 -36.83 17.70 18.94
N PHE A 4 -37.49 16.58 18.63
CA PHE A 4 -37.03 15.19 18.77
C PHE A 4 -38.26 14.28 18.61
N ASP A 5 -38.62 14.03 17.36
CA ASP A 5 -39.42 12.86 16.98
C ASP A 5 -38.46 12.00 16.16
N ILE A 6 -37.90 10.95 16.79
CA ILE A 6 -36.99 9.99 16.15
C ILE A 6 -37.81 8.72 15.93
N ASP A 7 -38.10 8.47 14.66
CA ASP A 7 -38.79 7.27 14.16
C ASP A 7 -37.89 6.03 14.29
N PRO A 8 -38.33 4.93 14.95
CA PRO A 8 -37.54 3.73 15.15
C PRO A 8 -37.85 2.66 14.09
N GLU A 9 -37.46 2.88 12.84
CA GLU A 9 -37.57 1.87 11.77
C GLU A 9 -36.29 1.85 10.91
N HIS A 10 -35.13 1.60 11.53
CA HIS A 10 -33.96 1.10 10.80
C HIS A 10 -34.16 -0.40 10.50
N LEU A 11 -35.03 -0.66 9.53
CA LEU A 11 -35.20 -1.97 8.92
C LEU A 11 -33.89 -2.38 8.22
N ARG A 12 -33.38 -3.54 8.66
CA ARG A 12 -32.36 -4.33 7.99
C ARG A 12 -32.64 -4.41 6.49
N ARG A 13 -31.80 -3.78 5.67
CA ARG A 13 -31.83 -4.00 4.21
C ARG A 13 -30.82 -5.08 3.87
N SER A 14 -31.37 -6.25 3.53
CA SER A 14 -30.67 -7.42 3.02
C SER A 14 -29.94 -7.11 1.72
N ASN A 15 -28.67 -7.51 1.66
CA ASN A 15 -27.87 -7.55 0.44
C ASN A 15 -28.26 -8.80 -0.36
N ASP A 16 -29.25 -8.69 -1.24
CA ASP A 16 -29.61 -9.76 -2.19
C ASP A 16 -30.02 -9.19 -3.57
N GLY A 17 -29.30 -9.65 -4.60
CA GLY A 17 -29.54 -9.41 -6.03
C GLY A 17 -28.61 -8.35 -6.59
N ASP A 18 -27.59 -8.61 -7.41
CA ASP A 18 -27.41 -9.68 -8.38
C ASP A 18 -25.92 -9.76 -8.81
N GLY A 19 -25.27 -10.90 -8.59
CA GLY A 19 -23.84 -11.11 -8.93
C GLY A 19 -23.48 -11.02 -10.41
N GLU A 20 -24.45 -10.77 -11.29
CA GLU A 20 -24.29 -10.69 -12.75
C GLU A 20 -23.94 -9.29 -13.26
N TRP A 21 -24.08 -8.24 -12.43
CA TRP A 21 -23.73 -6.88 -12.84
C TRP A 21 -22.22 -6.72 -13.08
N TRP A 22 -21.39 -7.35 -12.24
CA TRP A 22 -19.93 -7.38 -12.38
C TRP A 22 -19.48 -8.04 -13.69
N ASP A 23 -20.11 -9.15 -14.09
CA ASP A 23 -19.75 -9.85 -15.33
C ASP A 23 -20.11 -9.06 -16.59
N ARG A 24 -21.22 -8.29 -16.57
CA ARG A 24 -21.61 -7.42 -17.69
C ARG A 24 -20.65 -6.23 -17.87
N LEU A 25 -20.05 -5.74 -16.79
CA LEU A 25 -19.12 -4.62 -16.83
C LEU A 25 -17.74 -5.02 -17.39
N ILE A 26 -17.33 -6.28 -17.15
CA ILE A 26 -16.08 -6.85 -17.69
C ILE A 26 -16.23 -7.27 -19.15
N ALA A 27 -17.36 -7.88 -19.53
CA ALA A 27 -17.55 -8.44 -20.86
C ALA A 27 -17.54 -7.41 -22.01
N ASN A 28 -17.86 -6.14 -21.72
CA ASN A 28 -17.97 -5.09 -22.74
C ASN A 28 -16.81 -4.08 -22.75
N SER A 29 -15.75 -4.30 -21.94
CA SER A 29 -14.65 -3.35 -21.83
C SER A 29 -13.48 -3.71 -22.75
N PRO A 30 -13.08 -2.86 -23.71
CA PRO A 30 -11.92 -3.08 -24.58
C PRO A 30 -10.57 -3.15 -23.83
N LEU A 31 -10.57 -2.81 -22.54
CA LEU A 31 -9.40 -2.70 -21.67
C LEU A 31 -8.85 -4.05 -21.18
N TRP A 32 -9.54 -5.16 -21.47
CA TRP A 32 -9.14 -6.53 -21.07
C TRP A 32 -9.01 -7.50 -22.25
N SER A 33 -8.55 -7.02 -23.40
CA SER A 33 -7.96 -7.93 -24.39
C SER A 33 -6.52 -8.22 -23.98
N SER A 34 -6.18 -9.52 -23.86
CA SER A 34 -4.91 -10.05 -23.35
C SER A 34 -3.64 -9.71 -24.17
N ASP A 35 -3.70 -8.74 -25.08
CA ASP A 35 -2.58 -8.31 -25.93
C ASP A 35 -2.25 -6.85 -25.65
N GLY A 36 -1.18 -6.57 -24.91
CA GLY A 36 -0.81 -5.19 -24.63
C GLY A 36 0.46 -4.99 -23.81
N SER A 37 1.52 -5.71 -24.14
CA SER A 37 2.88 -5.40 -23.69
C SER A 37 3.22 -3.95 -24.02
N SER A 38 3.27 -3.08 -23.02
CA SER A 38 3.84 -1.73 -23.11
C SER A 38 4.27 -1.26 -21.72
N ALA A 39 5.22 -1.97 -21.13
CA ALA A 39 6.03 -1.40 -20.06
C ALA A 39 6.87 -0.26 -20.68
N ARG A 40 6.43 0.99 -20.47
CA ARG A 40 7.30 2.15 -20.67
C ARG A 40 8.34 2.18 -19.56
N ASP A 41 9.58 2.50 -19.91
CA ASP A 41 10.71 2.59 -18.98
C ASP A 41 10.41 3.48 -17.76
N PRO A 42 11.01 3.18 -16.59
CA PRO A 42 10.90 4.03 -15.41
C PRO A 42 11.38 5.46 -15.71
N PHE A 43 10.60 6.46 -15.30
CA PHE A 43 11.03 7.86 -15.39
C PHE A 43 12.33 8.07 -14.58
N PRO A 44 13.29 8.88 -15.08
CA PRO A 44 14.53 9.13 -14.38
C PRO A 44 14.26 9.93 -13.09
N ILE A 45 14.69 9.39 -11.96
CA ILE A 45 14.84 10.15 -10.72
C ILE A 45 16.07 11.04 -10.94
N ILE A 46 15.87 12.34 -11.10
CA ILE A 46 16.96 13.32 -11.27
C ILE A 46 17.89 13.20 -10.06
N GLY A 47 19.13 12.74 -10.29
CA GLY A 47 20.22 12.72 -9.29
C GLY A 47 20.96 11.40 -9.09
N LEU A 48 20.56 10.27 -9.70
CA LEU A 48 21.19 8.96 -9.46
C LEU A 48 22.40 8.67 -10.38
N GLU A 49 22.36 9.13 -11.64
CA GLU A 49 23.35 8.76 -12.66
C GLU A 49 24.75 9.32 -12.40
N SER A 50 24.86 10.45 -11.70
CA SER A 50 26.14 11.06 -11.34
C SER A 50 26.89 10.28 -10.27
N GLN A 51 26.20 9.51 -9.41
CA GLN A 51 26.83 8.72 -8.35
C GLN A 51 27.30 7.35 -8.84
N GLN A 52 26.58 6.70 -9.77
CA GLN A 52 26.98 5.39 -10.31
C GLN A 52 28.29 5.43 -11.12
N ARG A 53 28.62 6.56 -11.76
CA ARG A 53 29.91 6.73 -12.46
C ARG A 53 31.10 6.88 -11.51
N ALA A 54 30.88 7.40 -10.30
CA ALA A 54 31.95 7.52 -9.31
C ALA A 54 32.29 6.17 -8.68
N SER A 55 31.29 5.33 -8.40
CA SER A 55 31.48 4.01 -7.77
C SER A 55 32.00 2.93 -8.71
N LEU A 56 31.74 3.01 -10.02
CA LEU A 56 32.37 2.13 -11.02
C LEU A 56 33.87 2.41 -11.20
N ALA A 57 34.29 3.67 -11.06
CA ALA A 57 35.70 4.05 -11.18
C ALA A 57 36.54 3.63 -9.95
N GLU A 58 35.91 3.46 -8.78
CA GLU A 58 36.58 2.95 -7.57
C GLU A 58 36.67 1.41 -7.55
N ALA A 59 35.72 0.70 -8.19
CA ALA A 59 35.71 -0.75 -8.26
C ALA A 59 36.68 -1.34 -9.31
N GLU A 60 37.04 -0.58 -10.34
CA GLU A 60 38.00 -1.03 -11.37
C GLU A 60 39.48 -0.95 -10.92
N ALA A 61 39.77 -0.42 -9.74
CA ALA A 61 41.12 -0.31 -9.21
C ALA A 61 41.57 -1.49 -8.30
N GLU A 62 40.65 -2.39 -7.89
CA GLU A 62 40.96 -3.46 -6.94
C GLU A 62 40.42 -4.84 -7.38
N ALA A 63 40.97 -5.42 -8.45
CA ALA A 63 40.81 -6.86 -8.72
C ALA A 63 41.88 -7.42 -9.69
N GLU A 64 43.13 -7.57 -9.23
CA GLU A 64 44.04 -8.58 -9.77
C GLU A 64 44.53 -9.47 -8.62
N GLY A 65 44.11 -10.74 -8.62
CA GLY A 65 44.42 -11.70 -7.57
C GLY A 65 43.76 -13.06 -7.80
N ASP A 66 44.41 -13.84 -8.66
CA ASP A 66 44.18 -15.24 -9.07
C ASP A 66 44.08 -16.24 -7.88
N THR A 67 43.32 -17.34 -8.03
CA THR A 67 43.71 -18.77 -7.84
C THR A 67 42.50 -19.72 -7.87
N ASP A 68 42.59 -20.75 -8.71
CA ASP A 68 41.75 -21.95 -8.86
C ASP A 68 41.64 -22.87 -7.61
N SER A 69 40.53 -23.60 -7.50
CA SER A 69 40.55 -25.08 -7.28
C SER A 69 39.17 -25.74 -7.40
N ASP A 70 39.14 -26.84 -8.15
CA ASP A 70 38.01 -27.75 -8.39
C ASP A 70 37.53 -28.49 -7.13
N THR A 71 36.22 -28.80 -7.05
CA THR A 71 35.76 -30.08 -6.49
C THR A 71 34.39 -30.50 -7.03
N ASP A 72 34.35 -31.73 -7.52
CA ASP A 72 33.24 -32.48 -8.15
C ASP A 72 32.26 -33.07 -7.11
N GLY A 73 30.98 -33.31 -7.46
CA GLY A 73 30.06 -34.03 -6.55
C GLY A 73 28.55 -34.07 -6.84
N SER A 74 28.16 -34.73 -7.93
CA SER A 74 26.96 -35.57 -8.18
C SER A 74 25.58 -35.33 -7.51
N ALA A 75 24.59 -35.15 -8.40
CA ALA A 75 23.27 -35.82 -8.49
C ALA A 75 22.28 -35.85 -7.30
N GLY A 76 21.14 -35.19 -7.50
CA GLY A 76 19.89 -35.44 -6.79
C GLY A 76 18.69 -34.89 -7.56
N GLY A 77 18.08 -35.70 -8.43
CA GLY A 77 16.83 -35.38 -9.10
C GLY A 77 15.65 -35.42 -8.12
N GLY A 78 14.73 -34.46 -8.24
CA GLY A 78 13.54 -34.42 -7.40
C GLY A 78 12.59 -33.25 -7.71
N ALA A 79 11.82 -33.42 -8.78
CA ALA A 79 10.51 -32.81 -9.09
C ALA A 79 10.35 -31.26 -9.19
N PRO A 80 9.58 -30.77 -10.19
CA PRO A 80 9.19 -29.36 -10.26
C PRO A 80 8.09 -29.11 -9.22
N GLY A 81 8.47 -28.48 -8.11
CA GLY A 81 7.53 -27.96 -7.13
C GLY A 81 6.58 -26.95 -7.78
N ALA A 82 5.32 -27.35 -7.87
CA ALA A 82 4.09 -26.57 -7.97
C ALA A 82 4.28 -25.07 -8.16
N GLY A 83 3.76 -24.57 -9.29
CA GLY A 83 3.79 -23.16 -9.66
C GLY A 83 3.40 -22.25 -8.51
N GLN A 84 4.41 -21.59 -7.94
CA GLN A 84 4.23 -20.30 -7.33
C GLN A 84 3.58 -19.45 -8.41
N GLY A 85 2.27 -19.20 -8.25
CA GLY A 85 1.54 -18.29 -9.11
C GLY A 85 2.40 -17.06 -9.26
N LYS A 86 2.81 -16.77 -10.50
CA LYS A 86 3.70 -15.67 -10.84
C LYS A 86 2.93 -14.39 -10.55
N GLY A 87 2.88 -14.02 -9.27
CA GLY A 87 2.15 -12.86 -8.78
C GLY A 87 2.63 -11.66 -9.58
N ARG A 88 1.69 -10.78 -9.95
CA ARG A 88 2.05 -9.50 -10.56
C ARG A 88 3.11 -8.85 -9.69
N SER A 89 4.21 -8.38 -10.28
CA SER A 89 5.23 -7.69 -9.50
C SER A 89 4.57 -6.51 -8.79
N SER A 90 4.96 -6.26 -7.54
CA SER A 90 4.37 -5.18 -6.74
C SER A 90 4.50 -3.81 -7.44
N TRP A 91 5.54 -3.64 -8.26
CA TRP A 91 5.75 -2.47 -9.09
C TRP A 91 4.68 -2.29 -10.17
N VAL A 92 4.25 -3.38 -10.83
CA VAL A 92 3.15 -3.31 -11.81
C VAL A 92 1.86 -2.85 -11.15
N VAL A 93 1.56 -3.34 -9.94
CA VAL A 93 0.35 -2.92 -9.21
C VAL A 93 0.43 -1.44 -8.82
N VAL A 94 1.58 -0.98 -8.31
CA VAL A 94 1.79 0.45 -7.98
C VAL A 94 1.66 1.34 -9.23
N GLY A 95 2.21 0.89 -10.36
CA GLY A 95 2.06 1.58 -11.65
C GLY A 95 0.60 1.70 -12.09
N SER A 96 -0.17 0.60 -12.02
CA SER A 96 -1.60 0.62 -12.36
C SER A 96 -2.41 1.55 -11.44
N VAL A 97 -2.13 1.57 -10.14
CA VAL A 97 -2.81 2.50 -9.21
C VAL A 97 -2.57 3.96 -9.60
N ARG A 98 -1.33 4.31 -9.97
CA ARG A 98 -0.99 5.66 -10.44
C ARG A 98 -1.78 6.04 -11.70
N GLU A 99 -1.84 5.14 -12.67
CA GLU A 99 -2.51 5.38 -13.96
C GLU A 99 -4.01 5.54 -13.76
N VAL A 100 -4.66 4.63 -13.03
CA VAL A 100 -6.10 4.69 -12.75
C VAL A 100 -6.45 5.93 -11.92
N ALA A 101 -5.63 6.29 -10.93
CA ALA A 101 -5.87 7.51 -10.13
C ALA A 101 -5.76 8.79 -10.97
N GLN A 102 -4.84 8.82 -11.95
CA GLN A 102 -4.72 9.95 -12.88
C GLN A 102 -5.93 10.04 -13.82
N GLU A 103 -6.37 8.91 -14.37
CA GLU A 103 -7.57 8.84 -15.21
C GLU A 103 -8.81 9.31 -14.45
N LEU A 104 -9.02 8.77 -13.25
CA LEU A 104 -10.11 9.15 -12.35
C LEU A 104 -10.11 10.64 -12.02
N ALA A 105 -8.94 11.27 -11.86
CA ALA A 105 -8.85 12.70 -11.56
C ALA A 105 -9.23 13.59 -12.77
N LEU A 106 -9.25 13.03 -13.99
CA LEU A 106 -9.48 13.76 -15.23
C LEU A 106 -10.83 13.42 -15.89
N VAL A 107 -11.48 12.32 -15.49
CA VAL A 107 -12.79 11.95 -16.00
C VAL A 107 -13.84 13.00 -15.58
N PRO A 108 -14.76 13.41 -16.47
CA PRO A 108 -15.86 14.28 -16.08
C PRO A 108 -16.69 13.63 -14.96
N LEU A 109 -17.16 14.46 -14.02
CA LEU A 109 -18.04 13.99 -12.95
C LEU A 109 -19.40 13.56 -13.54
N PRO A 110 -20.04 12.51 -12.99
CA PRO A 110 -21.43 12.19 -13.30
C PRO A 110 -22.37 13.36 -13.01
N ASP A 111 -23.37 13.58 -13.87
CA ASP A 111 -24.42 14.59 -13.62
C ASP A 111 -25.34 14.19 -12.46
N ASP A 112 -25.44 12.89 -12.18
CA ASP A 112 -26.27 12.32 -11.11
C ASP A 112 -25.52 12.36 -9.76
N VAL A 113 -26.14 13.01 -8.77
CA VAL A 113 -25.57 13.18 -7.43
C VAL A 113 -25.53 11.89 -6.62
N ASP A 114 -26.45 10.95 -6.86
CA ASP A 114 -26.46 9.66 -6.17
C ASP A 114 -25.32 8.78 -6.70
N VAL A 115 -25.00 8.90 -7.99
CA VAL A 115 -23.80 8.27 -8.57
C VAL A 115 -22.54 8.87 -7.97
N CYS A 116 -22.45 10.20 -7.84
CA CYS A 116 -21.32 10.85 -7.17
C CYS A 116 -21.13 10.38 -5.72
N LEU A 117 -22.21 10.17 -4.97
CA LEU A 117 -22.16 9.66 -3.60
C LEU A 117 -21.59 8.24 -3.56
N ALA A 118 -22.14 7.33 -4.38
CA ALA A 118 -21.68 5.95 -4.45
C ALA A 118 -20.21 5.87 -4.88
N GLU A 119 -19.81 6.64 -5.89
CA GLU A 119 -18.40 6.71 -6.31
C GLU A 119 -17.50 7.25 -5.19
N ALA A 120 -17.93 8.29 -4.46
CA ALA A 120 -17.15 8.83 -3.35
C ALA A 120 -16.94 7.78 -2.24
N GLU A 121 -17.94 6.96 -1.92
CA GLU A 121 -17.83 5.87 -0.94
C GLU A 121 -16.81 4.82 -1.38
N GLU A 122 -16.86 4.38 -2.64
CA GLU A 122 -15.88 3.46 -3.22
C GLU A 122 -14.46 4.04 -3.24
N LEU A 123 -14.33 5.34 -3.55
CA LEU A 123 -13.04 6.03 -3.54
C LEU A 123 -12.47 6.18 -2.12
N LEU A 124 -13.32 6.43 -1.13
CA LEU A 124 -12.92 6.43 0.28
C LEU A 124 -12.46 5.03 0.71
N PHE A 125 -13.18 3.99 0.30
CA PHE A 125 -12.77 2.60 0.53
C PHE A 125 -11.40 2.31 -0.10
N ALA A 126 -11.18 2.68 -1.37
CA ALA A 126 -9.91 2.50 -2.06
C ALA A 126 -8.78 3.31 -1.41
N ARG A 127 -9.05 4.55 -0.99
CA ARG A 127 -8.09 5.44 -0.33
C ARG A 127 -7.55 4.83 0.96
N ASP A 128 -8.39 4.20 1.76
CA ASP A 128 -8.00 3.55 3.01
C ASP A 128 -7.04 2.38 2.74
N ARG A 129 -7.33 1.57 1.73
CA ARG A 129 -6.46 0.47 1.27
C ARG A 129 -5.12 0.96 0.73
N ILE A 130 -5.12 2.06 -0.02
CA ILE A 130 -3.89 2.75 -0.45
C ILE A 130 -3.11 3.27 0.77
N THR A 131 -3.79 3.79 1.78
CA THR A 131 -3.17 4.28 3.03
C THR A 131 -2.52 3.13 3.80
N CYS A 132 -3.17 1.98 3.92
CA CYS A 132 -2.59 0.77 4.51
C CYS A 132 -1.31 0.36 3.75
N ALA A 133 -1.39 0.29 2.43
CA ALA A 133 -0.26 -0.07 1.57
C ALA A 133 0.90 0.93 1.64
N LEU A 134 0.60 2.23 1.78
CA LEU A 134 1.58 3.28 2.00
C LEU A 134 2.24 3.16 3.36
N ALA A 135 1.47 2.92 4.43
CA ALA A 135 1.98 2.79 5.79
C ALA A 135 3.03 1.67 5.89
N ASP A 136 2.77 0.50 5.29
CA ASP A 136 3.73 -0.61 5.25
C ASP A 136 5.06 -0.21 4.57
N ARG A 137 4.97 0.44 3.41
CA ARG A 137 6.15 0.84 2.62
C ARG A 137 6.94 1.92 3.33
N VAL A 138 6.26 2.92 3.87
CA VAL A 138 6.87 4.02 4.61
C VAL A 138 7.48 3.51 5.92
N GLY A 139 6.81 2.58 6.61
CA GLY A 139 7.34 1.91 7.80
C GLY A 139 8.68 1.22 7.51
N ARG A 140 8.77 0.50 6.39
CA ARG A 140 10.04 -0.10 5.94
C ARG A 140 11.12 0.94 5.62
N VAL A 141 10.79 2.02 4.91
CA VAL A 141 11.73 3.14 4.64
C VAL A 141 12.19 3.80 5.95
N HIS A 142 11.30 3.89 6.93
CA HIS A 142 11.60 4.46 8.24
C HIS A 142 12.55 3.56 9.04
N ALA A 143 12.21 2.27 9.17
CA ALA A 143 12.98 1.29 9.93
C ALA A 143 14.40 1.10 9.39
N THR A 144 14.56 1.18 8.06
CA THR A 144 15.86 1.03 7.39
C THR A 144 16.65 2.32 7.29
N GLY A 145 16.07 3.48 7.63
CA GLY A 145 16.74 4.77 7.47
C GLY A 145 16.95 5.22 6.03
N GLN A 146 16.35 4.53 5.04
CA GLN A 146 16.58 4.74 3.61
C GLN A 146 16.37 6.18 3.11
N ALA A 147 15.48 6.94 3.75
CA ALA A 147 15.30 8.36 3.43
C ALA A 147 16.59 9.19 3.63
N LYS A 148 17.43 8.84 4.62
CA LYS A 148 18.70 9.52 4.89
C LYS A 148 19.75 9.20 3.84
N GLU A 149 19.80 7.95 3.39
CA GLU A 149 20.68 7.52 2.29
C GLU A 149 20.37 8.29 1.00
N HIS A 150 19.12 8.70 0.82
CA HIS A 150 18.67 9.54 -0.30
C HIS A 150 18.71 11.05 0.00
N GLY A 151 19.52 11.49 0.98
CA GLY A 151 19.82 12.91 1.23
C GLY A 151 18.78 13.68 2.05
N HIS A 152 17.76 13.03 2.61
CA HIS A 152 16.80 13.70 3.50
C HIS A 152 17.23 13.62 4.97
N ALA A 153 16.95 14.66 5.76
CA ALA A 153 17.27 14.66 7.19
C ALA A 153 16.54 13.56 7.98
N SER A 154 15.36 13.15 7.52
CA SER A 154 14.53 12.10 8.12
C SER A 154 13.48 11.60 7.13
N THR A 155 12.86 10.46 7.42
CA THR A 155 11.68 9.95 6.69
C THR A 155 10.55 10.97 6.67
N ARG A 156 10.33 11.70 7.77
CA ARG A 156 9.32 12.78 7.83
C ARG A 156 9.65 13.91 6.84
N SER A 157 10.92 14.31 6.74
CA SER A 157 11.34 15.32 5.76
C SER A 157 11.16 14.82 4.33
N TRP A 158 11.48 13.55 4.06
CA TRP A 158 11.27 12.92 2.76
C TRP A 158 9.79 12.92 2.35
N LEU A 159 8.87 12.49 3.22
CA LEU A 159 7.43 12.49 2.95
C LEU A 159 6.89 13.90 2.63
N ARG A 160 7.43 14.93 3.28
CA ARG A 160 7.04 16.31 3.03
C ARG A 160 7.55 16.83 1.69
N THR A 161 8.81 16.56 1.37
CA THR A 161 9.44 17.08 0.15
C THR A 161 9.05 16.28 -1.09
N ALA A 162 9.16 14.95 -1.05
CA ALA A 162 8.88 14.09 -2.19
C ALA A 162 7.39 13.76 -2.32
N GLY A 163 6.70 13.58 -1.19
CA GLY A 163 5.27 13.24 -1.15
C GLY A 163 4.32 14.44 -1.04
N GLY A 164 4.83 15.66 -0.92
CA GLY A 164 4.02 16.88 -0.76
C GLY A 164 3.16 16.91 0.51
N MET A 165 3.44 16.05 1.51
CA MET A 165 2.60 15.91 2.69
C MET A 165 2.72 17.11 3.64
N THR A 166 1.62 17.42 4.34
CA THR A 166 1.67 18.32 5.50
C THR A 166 2.45 17.70 6.65
N VAL A 167 2.87 18.51 7.63
CA VAL A 167 3.56 18.01 8.83
C VAL A 167 2.69 16.97 9.56
N GLY A 168 1.39 17.27 9.73
CA GLY A 168 0.44 16.36 10.35
C GLY A 168 0.24 15.07 9.56
N GLY A 169 0.09 15.16 8.23
CA GLY A 169 -0.06 13.99 7.36
C GLY A 169 1.16 13.05 7.41
N ALA A 170 2.37 13.62 7.30
CA ALA A 170 3.61 12.84 7.42
C ALA A 170 3.77 12.24 8.82
N GLY A 171 3.33 12.95 9.87
CA GLY A 171 3.30 12.44 11.24
C GLY A 171 2.38 11.23 11.41
N ARG A 172 1.13 11.33 10.93
CA ARG A 172 0.15 10.23 11.00
C ARG A 172 0.62 9.00 10.22
N LEU A 173 1.14 9.18 9.00
CA LEU A 173 1.60 8.04 8.21
C LEU A 173 2.80 7.33 8.83
N LEU A 174 3.71 8.06 9.49
CA LEU A 174 4.82 7.46 10.24
C LEU A 174 4.34 6.70 11.47
N MET A 175 3.34 7.22 12.19
CA MET A 175 2.71 6.50 13.30
C MET A 175 2.10 5.18 12.79
N LEU A 176 1.28 5.22 11.74
CA LEU A 176 0.71 4.01 11.16
C LEU A 176 1.80 3.01 10.73
N GLY A 177 2.84 3.48 10.04
CA GLY A 177 3.94 2.63 9.58
C GLY A 177 4.81 2.04 10.70
N ALA A 178 4.84 2.67 11.88
CA ALA A 178 5.53 2.16 13.06
C ALA A 178 4.68 1.18 13.87
N GLU A 179 3.37 1.44 14.00
CA GLU A 179 2.49 0.67 14.88
C GLU A 179 1.84 -0.55 14.19
N LEU A 180 1.46 -0.46 12.92
CA LEU A 180 0.77 -1.58 12.22
C LEU A 180 1.56 -2.90 12.20
N PRO A 181 2.91 -2.93 12.09
CA PRO A 181 3.65 -4.19 12.20
C PRO A 181 3.52 -4.90 13.56
N ARG A 182 3.16 -4.16 14.61
CA ARG A 182 2.98 -4.64 15.98
C ARG A 182 1.52 -5.05 16.26
N LEU A 183 0.62 -4.76 15.31
CA LEU A 183 -0.83 -4.99 15.38
C LEU A 183 -1.30 -5.78 14.14
N PRO A 184 -0.93 -7.08 14.02
CA PRO A 184 -1.20 -7.88 12.84
C PRO A 184 -2.69 -8.04 12.49
N VAL A 185 -3.57 -8.14 13.49
CA VAL A 185 -5.03 -8.28 13.28
C VAL A 185 -5.62 -6.96 12.77
N VAL A 186 -5.23 -5.84 13.38
CA VAL A 186 -5.66 -4.51 12.93
C VAL A 186 -5.19 -4.25 11.50
N ARG A 187 -3.93 -4.60 11.19
CA ARG A 187 -3.37 -4.45 9.85
C ARG A 187 -4.13 -5.29 8.82
N GLU A 188 -4.44 -6.55 9.13
CA GLU A 188 -5.20 -7.42 8.25
C GLU A 188 -6.61 -6.85 7.99
N LYS A 189 -7.34 -6.52 9.05
CA LYS A 189 -8.68 -5.91 8.95
C LYS A 189 -8.68 -4.59 8.19
N PHE A 190 -7.65 -3.76 8.35
CA PHE A 190 -7.51 -2.52 7.58
C PHE A 190 -7.30 -2.80 6.09
N ALA A 191 -6.46 -3.78 5.77
CA ALA A 191 -6.12 -4.14 4.39
C ALA A 191 -7.33 -4.74 3.64
N VAL A 192 -8.16 -5.55 4.30
CA VAL A 192 -9.38 -6.14 3.70
C VAL A 192 -10.59 -5.20 3.73
N GLY A 193 -10.52 -4.12 4.49
CA GLY A 193 -11.56 -3.10 4.55
C GLY A 193 -12.60 -3.29 5.65
N GLU A 194 -12.34 -4.16 6.62
CA GLU A 194 -13.16 -4.32 7.82
C GLU A 194 -12.97 -3.19 8.84
N LEU A 195 -11.83 -2.47 8.78
CA LEU A 195 -11.60 -1.26 9.58
C LEU A 195 -11.33 -0.05 8.69
N ALA A 196 -11.96 1.08 9.03
CA ALA A 196 -11.72 2.37 8.39
C ALA A 196 -10.44 3.03 8.92
N ALA A 197 -9.77 3.84 8.09
CA ALA A 197 -8.50 4.48 8.46
C ALA A 197 -8.58 5.30 9.75
N GLY A 198 -9.70 5.99 10.00
CA GLY A 198 -9.89 6.76 11.24
C GLY A 198 -9.88 5.90 12.50
N VAL A 199 -10.46 4.69 12.44
CA VAL A 199 -10.45 3.72 13.54
C VAL A 199 -9.05 3.17 13.76
N VAL A 200 -8.37 2.81 12.67
CA VAL A 200 -6.98 2.32 12.72
C VAL A 200 -6.05 3.39 13.29
N GLU A 201 -6.20 4.65 12.89
CA GLU A 201 -5.45 5.78 13.45
C GLU A 201 -5.68 5.91 14.97
N ALA A 202 -6.92 5.76 15.44
CA ALA A 202 -7.24 5.81 16.86
C ALA A 202 -6.61 4.64 17.65
N ILE A 203 -6.65 3.43 17.10
CA ILE A 203 -6.01 2.24 17.70
C ILE A 203 -4.50 2.44 17.77
N CYS A 204 -3.85 2.83 16.67
CA CYS A 204 -2.42 3.10 16.64
C CYS A 204 -2.02 4.20 17.63
N ALA A 205 -2.83 5.26 17.76
CA ALA A 205 -2.60 6.30 18.75
C ALA A 205 -2.75 5.79 20.19
N ALA A 206 -3.69 4.87 20.46
CA ALA A 206 -3.91 4.30 21.78
C ALA A 206 -2.75 3.40 22.24
N VAL A 207 -2.09 2.70 21.31
CA VAL A 207 -0.93 1.85 21.62
C VAL A 207 0.40 2.59 21.55
N ALA A 208 0.40 3.84 21.08
CA ALA A 208 1.62 4.64 20.97
C ALA A 208 2.28 4.81 22.36
N GLY A 209 3.45 4.19 22.53
CA GLY A 209 4.20 4.19 23.80
C GLY A 209 4.05 2.92 24.64
N LEU A 210 3.23 1.95 24.23
CA LEU A 210 3.25 0.61 24.80
C LEU A 210 4.47 -0.17 24.30
N THR A 211 4.91 -1.17 25.07
CA THR A 211 5.88 -2.19 24.60
C THR A 211 5.19 -3.16 23.65
N ASP A 212 5.96 -3.98 22.92
CA ASP A 212 5.40 -4.94 21.96
C ASP A 212 4.49 -5.95 22.66
N GLU A 213 4.86 -6.39 23.87
CA GLU A 213 4.04 -7.30 24.68
C GLU A 213 2.72 -6.66 25.08
N ASN A 214 2.73 -5.39 25.50
CA ASN A 214 1.52 -4.68 25.89
C ASN A 214 0.64 -4.35 24.69
N ALA A 215 1.22 -4.02 23.53
CA ALA A 215 0.49 -3.82 22.29
C ALA A 215 -0.22 -5.11 21.84
N ALA A 216 0.45 -6.26 21.93
CA ALA A 216 -0.13 -7.56 21.62
C ALA A 216 -1.30 -7.93 22.56
N LEU A 217 -1.23 -7.56 23.84
CA LEU A 217 -2.33 -7.75 24.79
C LEU A 217 -3.50 -6.77 24.53
N ALA A 218 -3.20 -5.54 24.12
CA ALA A 218 -4.21 -4.51 23.87
C ALA A 218 -4.97 -4.71 22.56
N GLU A 219 -4.31 -5.25 21.53
CA GLU A 219 -4.87 -5.42 20.19
C GLU A 219 -6.27 -6.07 20.15
N PRO A 220 -6.50 -7.27 20.71
CA PRO A 220 -7.81 -7.90 20.63
C PRO A 220 -8.92 -7.08 21.33
N ILE A 221 -8.59 -6.40 22.43
CA ILE A 221 -9.53 -5.54 23.17
C ILE A 221 -9.92 -4.33 22.30
N LEU A 222 -8.92 -3.70 21.67
CA LEU A 222 -9.14 -2.52 20.83
C LEU A 222 -9.91 -2.87 19.55
N VAL A 223 -9.68 -4.06 18.98
CA VAL A 223 -10.43 -4.58 17.83
C VAL A 223 -11.88 -4.87 18.20
N GLU A 224 -12.14 -5.46 19.38
CA GLU A 224 -13.50 -5.73 19.87
C GLU A 224 -14.28 -4.42 20.09
N LEU A 225 -13.64 -3.39 20.65
CA LEU A 225 -14.26 -2.07 20.85
C LEU A 225 -14.52 -1.31 19.54
N ALA A 226 -13.89 -1.72 18.45
CA ALA A 226 -13.99 -1.09 17.13
C ALA A 226 -15.07 -1.72 16.22
N GLY A 227 -15.63 -2.88 16.60
CA GLY A 227 -16.71 -3.58 15.88
C GLY A 227 -18.09 -3.29 16.46
#